data_AF-A0A328A4A9-F1
#
_entry.id   AF-A0A328A4A9-F1
#
_cell.length_a   1.000
_cell.length_b   1.000
_cell.length_c   1.000
_cell.angle_alpha   90.00
_cell.angle_beta   90.00
_cell.angle_gamma   90.00
#
_symmetry.space_group_name_H-M   'P 1'
#
loop_
_entity.id
_entity.type
_entity.pdbx_description
1 polymer ?
#
loop_
_entity_poly.entity_id
_entity_poly.type
_entity_poly.pdbx_seq_one_letter_code
_entity_poly.pdbx_strand_id
1 'polypeptide(L)'
;MKKLICAIAVSALLLTPMNVADAKRYKTIRVHTVQSNDTVTSIAKKYNITPTNVKKWNALVLDATYPGDHLVTSNPNKTKPIYKRSVPSKDVMVQWFYDRMGKTRYQSYAGRWGKDTWDCSSAVYAAMIEAGYLPKQTVLGDTTTMFAQENRLFIPIKKKDVRYGDIFVLGSKVNSRGALGHTGVILNKNQIIHMGYKTAYDNGIMITGYQGFAEKPGVPTYYYRINEDFVKKIKAKDVFENSLGKPVFKYKLPSR
;
A
#
# COMPACT_ATOMS: atom_id res chain seq x y z
N MET A 1 -48.54 39.12 -13.27
CA MET A 1 -48.43 37.84 -12.55
C MET A 1 -47.18 37.10 -13.03
N LYS A 2 -46.29 36.72 -12.10
CA LYS A 2 -45.03 36.00 -12.34
C LYS A 2 -45.30 34.51 -12.64
N LYS A 3 -44.64 33.93 -13.64
CA LYS A 3 -44.31 32.48 -13.76
C LYS A 3 -43.01 32.37 -14.58
N LEU A 4 -41.85 32.47 -13.95
CA LEU A 4 -41.02 31.36 -13.45
C LEU A 4 -40.68 30.32 -14.54
N ILE A 5 -39.65 30.63 -15.34
CA ILE A 5 -38.95 29.62 -16.16
C ILE A 5 -37.93 28.95 -15.24
N CYS A 6 -38.14 27.66 -14.97
CA CYS A 6 -37.20 26.82 -14.24
C CYS A 6 -36.03 26.48 -15.18
N ALA A 7 -34.95 27.26 -15.11
CA ALA A 7 -33.68 26.89 -15.73
C ALA A 7 -32.99 25.87 -14.81
N ILE A 8 -33.07 24.59 -15.17
CA ILE A 8 -32.19 23.57 -14.60
C ILE A 8 -30.80 23.87 -15.16
N ALA A 9 -29.98 24.58 -14.39
CA ALA A 9 -28.55 24.66 -14.64
C ALA A 9 -27.96 23.26 -14.38
N VAL A 10 -27.87 22.43 -15.42
CA VAL A 10 -26.94 21.29 -15.40
C VAL A 10 -25.55 21.92 -15.47
N SER A 11 -24.97 22.18 -14.30
CA SER A 11 -23.55 22.48 -14.19
C SER A 11 -22.78 21.21 -14.55
N ALA A 12 -22.57 21.01 -15.84
CA ALA A 12 -21.49 20.17 -16.32
C ALA A 12 -20.20 20.80 -15.81
N LEU A 13 -19.74 20.35 -14.64
CA LEU A 13 -18.42 20.66 -14.13
C LEU A 13 -17.44 20.07 -15.15
N LEU A 14 -16.98 20.91 -16.08
CA LEU A 14 -15.95 20.58 -17.06
C LEU A 14 -14.74 20.10 -16.25
N LEU A 15 -14.59 18.77 -16.14
CA LEU A 15 -13.34 18.15 -15.73
C LEU A 15 -12.32 18.54 -16.80
N THR A 16 -11.56 19.60 -16.52
CA THR A 16 -10.42 19.93 -17.35
C THR A 16 -9.52 18.68 -17.41
N PRO A 17 -9.08 18.24 -18.62
CA PRO A 17 -8.16 17.13 -18.71
C PRO A 17 -6.91 17.51 -17.92
N MET A 18 -6.52 16.65 -16.99
CA MET A 18 -5.29 16.79 -16.21
C MET A 18 -4.13 17.11 -17.16
N ASN A 19 -3.41 18.20 -16.89
CA ASN A 19 -2.24 18.58 -17.68
C ASN A 19 -1.18 17.45 -17.60
N VAL A 20 -0.85 16.86 -18.75
CA VAL A 20 0.13 15.76 -18.91
C VAL A 20 1.51 16.13 -18.32
N ALA A 21 1.81 17.42 -18.16
CA ALA A 21 3.03 17.90 -17.51
C ALA A 21 3.09 17.61 -15.99
N ASP A 22 1.95 17.56 -15.28
CA ASP A 22 1.92 17.23 -13.85
C ASP A 22 2.12 15.72 -13.59
N ALA A 23 1.84 14.87 -14.57
CA ALA A 23 2.08 13.43 -14.50
C ALA A 23 3.57 13.03 -14.68
N LYS A 24 4.43 13.96 -15.11
CA LYS A 24 5.80 13.68 -15.56
C LYS A 24 6.92 13.85 -14.53
N ARG A 25 6.63 14.01 -13.22
CA ARG A 25 7.66 14.25 -12.18
C ARG A 25 7.68 13.27 -11.02
N TYR A 26 7.44 11.99 -11.28
CA TYR A 26 7.72 10.94 -10.31
C TYR A 26 9.04 10.26 -10.66
N LYS A 27 10.08 10.48 -9.85
CA LYS A 27 11.25 9.59 -9.87
C LYS A 27 10.87 8.33 -9.08
N THR A 28 10.11 7.46 -9.75
CA THR A 28 9.68 6.18 -9.19
C THR A 28 10.87 5.25 -9.00
N ILE A 29 10.74 4.35 -8.04
CA ILE A 29 11.68 3.24 -7.90
C ILE A 29 11.62 2.43 -9.18
N ARG A 30 12.81 2.15 -9.75
CA ARG A 30 12.90 1.33 -10.94
C ARG A 30 12.58 -0.10 -10.55
N VAL A 31 11.54 -0.64 -11.18
CA VAL A 31 11.10 -2.02 -11.03
C VAL A 31 11.25 -2.70 -12.38
N HIS A 32 11.85 -3.88 -12.37
CA HIS A 32 11.99 -4.75 -13.52
C HIS A 32 11.00 -5.90 -13.40
N THR A 33 10.20 -6.15 -14.45
CA THR A 33 9.38 -7.36 -14.54
C THR A 33 10.22 -8.47 -15.16
N VAL A 34 10.51 -9.50 -14.37
CA VAL A 34 11.31 -10.67 -14.77
C VAL A 34 10.69 -11.34 -15.99
N GLN A 35 11.49 -11.54 -17.03
CA GLN A 35 11.12 -12.26 -18.25
C GLN A 35 11.65 -13.71 -18.22
N SER A 36 11.20 -14.53 -19.16
CA SER A 36 11.79 -15.85 -19.38
C SER A 36 13.30 -15.71 -19.65
N ASN A 37 14.11 -16.51 -18.95
CA ASN A 37 15.58 -16.51 -18.96
C ASN A 37 16.26 -15.34 -18.23
N ASP A 38 15.51 -14.44 -17.60
CA ASP A 38 16.14 -13.49 -16.68
C ASP A 38 16.69 -14.22 -15.45
N THR A 39 17.87 -13.79 -15.02
CA THR A 39 18.51 -14.19 -13.76
C THR A 39 18.81 -12.94 -12.96
N VAL A 40 19.01 -13.07 -11.65
CA VAL A 40 19.47 -11.95 -10.82
C VAL A 40 20.74 -11.30 -11.41
N THR A 41 21.65 -12.11 -11.96
CA THR A 41 22.89 -11.64 -12.61
C THR A 41 22.64 -10.88 -13.90
N SER A 42 21.78 -11.39 -14.80
CA SER A 42 21.48 -10.69 -16.07
C SER A 42 20.76 -9.37 -15.82
N ILE A 43 19.83 -9.34 -14.87
CA ILE A 43 19.11 -8.14 -14.44
C ILE A 43 20.09 -7.14 -13.83
N ALA A 44 20.96 -7.58 -12.91
CA ALA A 44 21.94 -6.71 -12.28
C ALA A 44 22.85 -6.05 -13.33
N LYS A 45 23.35 -6.84 -14.30
CA LYS A 45 24.16 -6.36 -15.43
C LYS A 45 23.39 -5.33 -16.27
N LYS A 46 22.13 -5.61 -16.63
CA LYS A 46 21.26 -4.72 -17.42
C LYS A 46 21.12 -3.33 -16.80
N TYR A 47 21.08 -3.24 -15.47
CA TYR A 47 20.88 -1.99 -14.75
C TYR A 47 22.16 -1.39 -14.16
N ASN A 48 23.33 -1.98 -14.48
CA ASN A 48 24.63 -1.57 -13.93
C ASN A 48 24.64 -1.52 -12.39
N ILE A 49 24.12 -2.58 -11.76
CA ILE A 49 24.10 -2.80 -10.31
C ILE A 49 24.68 -4.18 -9.98
N THR A 50 24.85 -4.49 -8.69
CA THR A 50 25.35 -5.80 -8.26
C THR A 50 24.20 -6.78 -7.98
N PRO A 51 24.38 -8.11 -8.19
CA PRO A 51 23.41 -9.12 -7.78
C PRO A 51 23.05 -9.01 -6.28
N THR A 52 24.03 -8.69 -5.43
CA THR A 52 23.83 -8.44 -4.00
C THR A 52 22.85 -7.29 -3.74
N ASN A 53 22.91 -6.20 -4.51
CA ASN A 53 21.96 -5.10 -4.39
C ASN A 53 20.55 -5.54 -4.78
N VAL A 54 20.40 -6.28 -5.89
CA VAL A 54 19.10 -6.82 -6.31
C VAL A 54 18.52 -7.73 -5.22
N LYS A 55 19.31 -8.67 -4.70
CA LYS A 55 18.86 -9.56 -3.62
C LYS A 55 18.43 -8.80 -2.38
N LYS A 56 19.29 -7.89 -1.90
CA LYS A 56 19.02 -7.08 -0.71
C LYS A 56 17.76 -6.24 -0.85
N TRP A 57 17.56 -5.57 -1.98
CA TRP A 57 16.40 -4.70 -2.19
C TRP A 57 15.10 -5.47 -2.40
N ASN A 58 15.15 -6.77 -2.67
CA ASN A 58 13.97 -7.60 -2.93
C ASN A 58 13.78 -8.72 -1.92
N ALA A 59 14.54 -8.70 -0.82
CA ALA A 59 14.53 -9.74 0.22
C ALA A 59 14.70 -11.18 -0.34
N LEU A 60 15.50 -11.34 -1.40
CA LEU A 60 15.75 -12.64 -1.99
C LEU A 60 16.82 -13.39 -1.18
N VAL A 61 16.49 -14.58 -0.70
CA VAL A 61 17.41 -15.47 0.04
C VAL A 61 18.41 -16.15 -0.91
N LEU A 62 17.98 -16.44 -2.14
CA LEU A 62 18.78 -17.03 -3.22
C LEU A 62 18.60 -16.20 -4.51
N ASP A 63 19.18 -16.65 -5.62
CA ASP A 63 18.93 -16.03 -6.93
C ASP A 63 17.59 -16.50 -7.57
N ALA A 64 16.66 -16.98 -6.74
CA ALA A 64 15.37 -17.48 -7.19
C ALA A 64 14.46 -16.33 -7.64
N THR A 65 14.13 -16.32 -8.92
CA THR A 65 13.21 -15.37 -9.56
C THR A 65 12.35 -16.10 -10.57
N TYR A 66 11.09 -15.70 -10.70
CA TYR A 66 10.13 -16.32 -11.63
C TYR A 66 9.63 -15.29 -12.64
N PRO A 67 9.36 -15.70 -13.90
CA PRO A 67 8.73 -14.81 -14.87
C PRO A 67 7.47 -14.15 -14.31
N GLY A 68 7.40 -12.83 -14.45
CA GLY A 68 6.34 -11.99 -13.88
C GLY A 68 6.67 -11.34 -12.54
N ASP A 69 7.72 -11.78 -11.84
CA ASP A 69 8.17 -11.12 -10.61
C ASP A 69 8.60 -9.68 -10.88
N HIS A 70 8.42 -8.82 -9.88
CA HIS A 70 8.78 -7.41 -9.86
C HIS A 70 9.98 -7.23 -8.95
N LEU A 71 11.14 -6.95 -9.55
CA LEU A 71 12.38 -6.70 -8.83
C LEU A 71 12.75 -5.22 -8.84
N VAL A 72 12.94 -4.66 -7.65
CA VAL A 72 13.56 -3.34 -7.42
C VAL A 72 14.99 -3.37 -7.95
N THR A 73 15.29 -2.47 -8.88
CA THR A 73 16.56 -2.36 -9.61
C THR A 73 17.18 -0.96 -9.50
N SER A 74 16.71 -0.18 -8.54
CA SER A 74 17.32 1.10 -8.16
C SER A 74 17.37 1.24 -6.65
N ASN A 75 18.39 1.92 -6.13
CA ASN A 75 18.57 2.08 -4.69
C ASN A 75 17.38 2.82 -4.04
N PRO A 76 16.62 2.15 -3.14
CA PRO A 76 15.49 2.76 -2.45
C PRO A 76 15.88 3.91 -1.51
N ASN A 77 17.17 4.04 -1.18
CA ASN A 77 17.69 5.11 -0.34
C ASN A 77 17.98 6.41 -1.10
N LYS A 78 17.96 6.42 -2.44
CA LYS A 78 18.29 7.60 -3.26
C LYS A 78 17.09 8.27 -3.93
N THR A 79 15.86 7.77 -3.73
CA THR A 79 14.63 8.39 -4.23
C THR A 79 14.08 9.39 -3.21
N LYS A 80 13.77 10.61 -3.66
CA LYS A 80 12.99 11.58 -2.89
C LYS A 80 11.54 11.48 -3.35
N PRO A 81 10.59 11.11 -2.48
CA PRO A 81 9.20 11.09 -2.86
C PRO A 81 8.66 12.50 -3.09
N ILE A 82 8.13 12.74 -4.30
CA ILE A 82 7.33 13.93 -4.59
C ILE A 82 5.88 13.48 -4.71
N TYR A 83 5.20 13.43 -3.57
CA TYR A 83 3.75 13.21 -3.53
C TYR A 83 3.06 14.56 -3.68
N LYS A 84 2.54 14.86 -4.87
CA LYS A 84 1.53 15.93 -5.03
C LYS A 84 0.19 15.35 -4.62
N ARG A 85 -0.39 15.91 -3.55
CA ARG A 85 -1.62 15.44 -2.89
C ARG A 85 -2.91 15.74 -3.65
N SER A 86 -2.83 16.10 -4.94
CA SER A 86 -3.99 16.57 -5.69
C SER A 86 -4.89 15.43 -6.17
N VAL A 87 -4.39 14.19 -6.27
CA VAL A 87 -5.17 13.04 -6.76
C VAL A 87 -4.77 11.76 -6.02
N PRO A 88 -5.75 10.96 -5.53
CA PRO A 88 -5.48 9.63 -5.00
C PRO A 88 -4.74 8.73 -6.01
N SER A 89 -3.67 8.04 -5.60
CA SER A 89 -2.87 7.24 -6.52
C SER A 89 -2.30 5.96 -5.90
N LYS A 90 -2.62 4.82 -6.51
CA LYS A 90 -2.07 3.50 -6.16
C LYS A 90 -0.55 3.44 -6.34
N ASP A 91 -0.02 4.15 -7.33
CA ASP A 91 1.43 4.21 -7.58
C ASP A 91 2.13 4.94 -6.45
N VAL A 92 1.54 6.05 -5.96
CA VAL A 92 2.05 6.74 -4.77
C VAL A 92 1.97 5.85 -3.54
N MET A 93 0.87 5.10 -3.37
CA MET A 93 0.71 4.17 -2.24
C MET A 93 1.82 3.12 -2.23
N VAL A 94 2.05 2.44 -3.36
CA VAL A 94 3.10 1.42 -3.47
C VAL A 94 4.49 2.05 -3.39
N GLN A 95 4.70 3.22 -3.97
CA GLN A 95 5.96 3.96 -3.89
C GLN A 95 6.33 4.32 -2.45
N TRP A 96 5.34 4.64 -1.60
CA TRP A 96 5.55 4.87 -0.18
C TRP A 96 6.21 3.69 0.54
N PHE A 97 5.82 2.46 0.16
CA PHE A 97 6.45 1.24 0.66
C PHE A 97 7.87 1.10 0.12
N TYR A 98 8.08 1.24 -1.19
CA TYR A 98 9.41 1.15 -1.78
C TYR A 98 10.41 2.14 -1.16
N ASP A 99 9.99 3.37 -0.92
CA ASP A 99 10.83 4.41 -0.31
C ASP A 99 11.25 4.09 1.13
N ARG A 100 10.60 3.10 1.78
CA ARG A 100 10.84 2.70 3.17
C ARG A 100 11.48 1.32 3.31
N MET A 101 11.69 0.61 2.21
CA MET A 101 12.43 -0.65 2.19
C MET A 101 13.86 -0.44 2.70
N GLY A 102 14.25 -1.24 3.69
CA GLY A 102 15.57 -1.16 4.33
C GLY A 102 15.81 0.09 5.20
N LYS A 103 14.80 0.94 5.41
CA LYS A 103 14.88 2.14 6.29
C LYS A 103 14.00 2.05 7.53
N THR A 104 13.07 1.11 7.53
CA THR A 104 12.04 0.98 8.57
C THR A 104 12.12 -0.40 9.22
N ARG A 105 11.60 -0.51 10.44
CA ARG A 105 11.52 -1.77 11.19
C ARG A 105 10.13 -2.00 11.74
N TYR A 106 9.81 -3.26 12.05
CA TYR A 106 8.54 -3.62 12.66
C TYR A 106 8.42 -3.05 14.08
N GLN A 107 7.25 -2.52 14.43
CA GLN A 107 6.89 -2.19 15.80
C GLN A 107 5.38 -2.19 16.00
N SER A 108 4.92 -2.75 17.12
CA SER A 108 3.52 -2.80 17.51
C SER A 108 3.18 -1.77 18.60
N TYR A 109 1.91 -1.71 19.00
CA TYR A 109 1.42 -0.85 20.08
C TYR A 109 1.86 0.62 19.93
N ALA A 110 2.46 1.19 20.97
CA ALA A 110 2.85 2.60 21.05
C ALA A 110 3.86 3.04 19.98
N GLY A 111 4.55 2.10 19.31
CA GLY A 111 5.55 2.43 18.31
C GLY A 111 5.14 2.19 16.86
N ARG A 112 3.88 1.83 16.60
CA ARG A 112 3.36 1.60 15.23
C ARG A 112 3.16 2.88 14.40
N TRP A 113 3.51 4.06 14.94
CA TRP A 113 3.41 5.39 14.30
C TRP A 113 4.71 6.21 14.42
N GLY A 114 5.85 5.54 14.57
CA GLY A 114 7.14 6.23 14.65
C GLY A 114 7.64 6.67 13.27
N LYS A 115 8.66 7.53 13.27
CA LYS A 115 9.32 8.02 12.04
C LYS A 115 9.74 6.87 11.11
N ASP A 116 10.33 5.83 11.71
CA ASP A 116 10.93 4.68 11.01
C ASP A 116 10.37 3.33 11.52
N THR A 117 9.21 3.34 12.20
CA THR A 117 8.62 2.14 12.81
C THR A 117 7.13 2.03 12.52
N TRP A 118 6.72 0.86 12.03
CA TRP A 118 5.34 0.58 11.62
C TRP A 118 5.00 -0.89 11.91
N ASP A 119 3.73 -1.23 11.91
CA ASP A 119 3.30 -2.61 11.66
C ASP A 119 2.58 -2.72 10.32
N CYS A 120 2.05 -3.90 10.02
CA CYS A 120 1.39 -4.21 8.75
C CYS A 120 0.27 -3.22 8.43
N SER A 121 -0.69 -3.06 9.33
CA SER A 121 -1.83 -2.17 9.14
C SER A 121 -1.46 -0.70 9.17
N SER A 122 -0.61 -0.26 10.10
CA SER A 122 -0.25 1.15 10.20
C SER A 122 0.56 1.62 8.99
N ALA A 123 1.37 0.74 8.40
CA ALA A 123 2.05 0.98 7.13
C ALA A 123 1.06 1.16 5.97
N VAL A 124 0.04 0.30 5.85
CA VAL A 124 -1.00 0.45 4.81
C VAL A 124 -1.78 1.75 4.98
N TYR A 125 -2.24 2.08 6.20
CA TYR A 125 -2.94 3.33 6.46
C TYR A 125 -2.07 4.56 6.16
N ALA A 126 -0.80 4.56 6.56
CA ALA A 126 0.12 5.66 6.29
C ALA A 126 0.37 5.83 4.78
N ALA A 127 0.55 4.73 4.05
CA ALA A 127 0.67 4.74 2.60
C ALA A 127 -0.60 5.30 1.93
N MET A 128 -1.79 4.92 2.39
CA MET A 128 -3.06 5.44 1.89
C MET A 128 -3.23 6.94 2.16
N ILE A 129 -2.78 7.43 3.32
CA ILE A 129 -2.81 8.87 3.65
C ILE A 129 -1.90 9.67 2.72
N GLU A 130 -0.67 9.20 2.49
CA GLU A 130 0.30 9.86 1.61
C GLU A 130 -0.12 9.77 0.13
N ALA A 131 -0.78 8.67 -0.23
CA ALA A 131 -1.38 8.46 -1.53
C ALA A 131 -2.64 9.27 -1.79
N GLY A 132 -3.18 10.00 -0.80
CA GLY A 132 -4.38 10.81 -0.94
C GLY A 132 -5.69 10.04 -0.86
N TYR A 133 -5.67 8.73 -0.60
CA TYR A 133 -6.88 7.93 -0.36
C TYR A 133 -7.55 8.26 0.97
N LEU A 134 -6.78 8.78 1.94
CA LEU A 134 -7.27 9.13 3.26
C LEU A 134 -6.86 10.57 3.67
N PRO A 135 -7.71 11.29 4.42
CA PRO A 135 -7.36 12.58 5.01
C PRO A 135 -6.13 12.48 5.92
N LYS A 136 -5.34 13.56 6.01
CA LYS A 136 -4.10 13.61 6.80
C LYS A 136 -4.29 13.29 8.28
N GLN A 137 -5.43 13.67 8.82
CA GLN A 137 -5.80 13.51 10.23
C GLN A 137 -6.41 12.14 10.51
N THR A 138 -6.48 11.27 9.50
CA THR A 138 -7.04 9.92 9.64
C THR A 138 -6.23 9.15 10.67
N VAL A 139 -6.96 8.41 11.46
CA VAL A 139 -6.45 7.65 12.59
C VAL A 139 -5.90 6.32 12.06
N LEU A 140 -4.73 5.87 12.51
CA LEU A 140 -4.14 4.62 12.04
C LEU A 140 -4.86 3.44 12.70
N GLY A 141 -5.71 2.77 11.92
CA GLY A 141 -6.41 1.58 12.33
C GLY A 141 -5.51 0.34 12.36
N ASP A 142 -6.12 -0.77 12.73
CA ASP A 142 -5.57 -2.12 12.55
C ASP A 142 -6.35 -2.93 11.52
N THR A 143 -6.01 -4.21 11.39
CA THR A 143 -6.72 -5.19 10.54
C THR A 143 -8.21 -5.31 10.89
N THR A 144 -8.59 -5.20 12.16
CA THR A 144 -10.00 -5.21 12.57
C THR A 144 -10.71 -3.93 12.13
N THR A 145 -10.03 -2.79 12.21
CA THR A 145 -10.52 -1.54 11.62
C THR A 145 -10.69 -1.67 10.11
N MET A 146 -9.75 -2.33 9.41
CA MET A 146 -9.87 -2.55 7.96
C MET A 146 -11.09 -3.41 7.62
N PHE A 147 -11.36 -4.48 8.38
CA PHE A 147 -12.59 -5.28 8.21
C PHE A 147 -13.86 -4.46 8.47
N ALA A 148 -13.86 -3.57 9.46
CA ALA A 148 -14.99 -2.68 9.73
C ALA A 148 -15.28 -1.66 8.60
N GLN A 149 -14.34 -1.48 7.67
CA GLN A 149 -14.46 -0.59 6.52
C GLN A 149 -14.85 -1.33 5.23
N GLU A 150 -15.13 -2.63 5.31
CA GLU A 150 -15.67 -3.42 4.20
C GLU A 150 -17.00 -2.82 3.68
N ASN A 151 -17.18 -2.85 2.36
CA ASN A 151 -18.29 -2.24 1.62
C ASN A 151 -18.37 -0.70 1.73
N ARG A 152 -17.36 -0.07 2.35
CA ARG A 152 -17.22 1.39 2.43
C ARG A 152 -15.93 1.81 1.74
N LEU A 153 -14.84 1.94 2.49
CA LEU A 153 -13.51 2.25 1.94
C LEU A 153 -12.96 1.07 1.13
N PHE A 154 -13.31 -0.16 1.50
CA PHE A 154 -12.81 -1.38 0.88
C PHE A 154 -13.94 -2.17 0.22
N ILE A 155 -13.84 -2.36 -1.10
CA ILE A 155 -14.74 -3.23 -1.88
C ILE A 155 -14.15 -4.64 -1.86
N PRO A 156 -14.87 -5.66 -1.34
CA PRO A 156 -14.44 -7.05 -1.42
C PRO A 156 -14.24 -7.49 -2.88
N ILE A 157 -13.14 -8.19 -3.14
CA ILE A 157 -12.86 -8.81 -4.44
C ILE A 157 -12.41 -10.26 -4.25
N LYS A 158 -12.56 -11.08 -5.30
CA LYS A 158 -12.06 -12.45 -5.31
C LYS A 158 -10.56 -12.45 -5.58
N LYS A 159 -9.82 -13.44 -5.04
CA LYS A 159 -8.37 -13.63 -5.29
C LYS A 159 -8.02 -13.60 -6.78
N LYS A 160 -8.85 -14.22 -7.63
CA LYS A 160 -8.61 -14.24 -9.10
C LYS A 160 -8.65 -12.86 -9.77
N ASP A 161 -9.27 -11.87 -9.12
CA ASP A 161 -9.52 -10.53 -9.66
C ASP A 161 -8.54 -9.47 -9.08
N VAL A 162 -7.56 -9.92 -8.27
CA VAL A 162 -6.54 -9.04 -7.69
C VAL A 162 -5.66 -8.42 -8.76
N ARG A 163 -5.30 -7.15 -8.56
CA ARG A 163 -4.37 -6.40 -9.39
C ARG A 163 -3.49 -5.49 -8.55
N TYR A 164 -2.47 -4.94 -9.20
CA TYR A 164 -1.56 -3.96 -8.59
C TYR A 164 -2.33 -2.86 -7.84
N GLY A 165 -1.96 -2.66 -6.57
CA GLY A 165 -2.56 -1.66 -5.68
C GLY A 165 -3.78 -2.14 -4.88
N ASP A 166 -4.30 -3.35 -5.14
CA ASP A 166 -5.30 -3.94 -4.25
C ASP A 166 -4.66 -4.30 -2.88
N ILE A 167 -5.48 -4.49 -1.85
CA ILE A 167 -5.04 -4.74 -0.47
C ILE A 167 -5.47 -6.13 -0.05
N PHE A 168 -4.61 -6.87 0.64
CA PHE A 168 -5.03 -8.11 1.33
C PHE A 168 -5.13 -7.88 2.83
N VAL A 169 -6.05 -8.58 3.49
CA VAL A 169 -6.11 -8.68 4.95
C VAL A 169 -6.28 -10.16 5.29
N LEU A 170 -5.22 -10.74 5.85
CA LEU A 170 -5.18 -12.09 6.39
C LEU A 170 -5.62 -12.05 7.87
N GLY A 171 -6.40 -13.03 8.30
CA GLY A 171 -6.89 -13.17 9.66
C GLY A 171 -8.41 -13.22 9.75
N SER A 172 -8.92 -13.53 10.95
CA SER A 172 -10.36 -13.61 11.20
C SER A 172 -11.01 -12.22 11.26
N LYS A 173 -12.21 -12.07 10.68
CA LYS A 173 -12.99 -10.83 10.76
C LYS A 173 -13.39 -10.47 12.20
N VAL A 174 -13.44 -11.45 13.11
CA VAL A 174 -13.79 -11.25 14.52
C VAL A 174 -12.58 -11.09 15.45
N ASN A 175 -11.39 -11.57 15.06
CA ASN A 175 -10.17 -11.45 15.86
C ASN A 175 -8.90 -11.55 14.99
N SER A 176 -8.38 -10.40 14.55
CA SER A 176 -7.23 -10.29 13.63
C SER A 176 -6.13 -9.37 14.14
N ARG A 177 -6.16 -8.99 15.43
CA ARG A 177 -5.18 -8.05 16.00
C ARG A 177 -3.85 -8.72 16.30
N GLY A 178 -2.79 -7.93 16.27
CA GLY A 178 -1.43 -8.40 16.57
C GLY A 178 -1.01 -9.52 15.62
N ALA A 179 -0.53 -10.63 16.18
CA ALA A 179 -0.04 -11.78 15.40
C ALA A 179 -1.15 -12.56 14.66
N LEU A 180 -2.43 -12.31 14.96
CA LEU A 180 -3.58 -13.03 14.40
C LEU A 180 -4.06 -12.48 13.06
N GLY A 181 -3.46 -11.40 12.57
CA GLY A 181 -3.74 -10.86 11.25
C GLY A 181 -2.51 -10.28 10.58
N HIS A 182 -2.63 -10.07 9.27
CA HIS A 182 -1.59 -9.47 8.46
C HIS A 182 -2.18 -8.71 7.28
N THR A 183 -1.49 -7.70 6.79
CA THR A 183 -1.97 -6.92 5.64
C THR A 183 -0.81 -6.28 4.89
N GLY A 184 -1.07 -5.96 3.63
CA GLY A 184 -0.16 -5.27 2.74
C GLY A 184 -0.84 -5.01 1.41
N VAL A 185 -0.03 -4.63 0.42
CA VAL A 185 -0.49 -4.23 -0.91
C VAL A 185 -0.07 -5.26 -1.94
N ILE A 186 -0.97 -5.60 -2.85
CA ILE A 186 -0.72 -6.49 -3.98
C ILE A 186 0.14 -5.76 -5.01
N LEU A 187 1.26 -6.36 -5.41
CA LEU A 187 2.05 -5.91 -6.56
C LEU A 187 1.58 -6.62 -7.83
N ASN A 188 1.42 -7.94 -7.76
CA ASN A 188 0.94 -8.78 -8.85
C ASN A 188 0.35 -10.09 -8.29
N LYS A 189 0.04 -11.06 -9.15
CA LYS A 189 -0.54 -12.36 -8.75
C LYS A 189 0.38 -13.21 -7.86
N ASN A 190 1.68 -12.91 -7.84
CA ASN A 190 2.69 -13.71 -7.16
C ASN A 190 3.34 -12.96 -5.99
N GLN A 191 3.28 -11.62 -5.97
CA GLN A 191 4.00 -10.80 -5.00
C GLN A 191 3.15 -9.73 -4.33
N ILE A 192 3.54 -9.45 -3.10
CA ILE A 192 3.00 -8.42 -2.23
C ILE A 192 4.13 -7.52 -1.72
N ILE A 193 3.78 -6.32 -1.30
CA ILE A 193 4.66 -5.44 -0.53
C ILE A 193 3.99 -5.14 0.81
N HIS A 194 4.73 -5.38 1.91
CA HIS A 194 4.17 -5.29 3.25
C HIS A 194 5.26 -4.97 4.29
N MET A 195 4.83 -4.63 5.50
CA MET A 195 5.72 -4.58 6.66
C MET A 195 5.89 -6.01 7.19
N GLY A 196 7.09 -6.58 7.12
CA GLY A 196 7.42 -7.87 7.74
C GLY A 196 7.40 -7.79 9.27
N TYR A 197 7.24 -8.91 9.95
CA TYR A 197 7.30 -8.98 11.42
C TYR A 197 8.74 -8.77 11.92
N LYS A 198 9.00 -8.82 13.23
CA LYS A 198 10.37 -8.84 13.79
C LYS A 198 10.87 -10.29 13.91
N THR A 199 11.47 -10.82 12.85
CA THR A 199 12.20 -12.09 12.85
C THR A 199 13.67 -11.84 12.49
N ALA A 200 14.49 -12.89 12.44
CA ALA A 200 15.88 -12.77 11.95
C ALA A 200 15.96 -12.45 10.45
N TYR A 201 14.87 -12.71 9.71
CA TYR A 201 14.81 -12.61 8.24
C TYR A 201 13.86 -11.52 7.74
N ASP A 202 12.89 -11.14 8.58
CA ASP A 202 11.91 -10.10 8.32
C ASP A 202 12.09 -9.02 9.38
N ASN A 203 12.33 -7.77 8.99
CA ASN A 203 12.26 -6.63 9.91
C ASN A 203 12.20 -5.31 9.13
N GLY A 204 11.00 -4.92 8.70
CA GLY A 204 10.82 -3.74 7.87
C GLY A 204 9.94 -3.99 6.65
N ILE A 205 9.80 -2.96 5.82
CA ILE A 205 9.08 -3.07 4.55
C ILE A 205 9.86 -3.96 3.58
N MET A 206 9.17 -4.93 2.97
CA MET A 206 9.76 -5.93 2.09
C MET A 206 8.77 -6.39 1.00
N ILE A 207 9.31 -7.00 -0.05
CA ILE A 207 8.56 -7.69 -1.10
C ILE A 207 8.69 -9.19 -0.86
N THR A 208 7.58 -9.91 -0.90
CA THR A 208 7.54 -11.36 -0.69
C THR A 208 6.51 -12.00 -1.61
N GLY A 209 6.55 -13.33 -1.70
CA GLY A 209 5.45 -14.11 -2.25
C GLY A 209 4.24 -14.16 -1.31
N TYR A 210 3.14 -14.76 -1.77
CA TYR A 210 1.93 -14.86 -0.95
C TYR A 210 2.07 -15.87 0.19
N GLN A 211 2.71 -17.01 -0.06
CA GLN A 211 2.85 -18.11 0.88
C GLN A 211 3.53 -17.64 2.18
N GLY A 212 2.89 -17.92 3.31
CA GLY A 212 3.38 -17.54 4.64
C GLY A 212 3.06 -16.10 5.05
N PHE A 213 2.59 -15.24 4.15
CA PHE A 213 2.32 -13.82 4.43
C PHE A 213 0.88 -13.42 4.12
N ALA A 214 0.47 -13.51 2.86
CA ALA A 214 -0.91 -13.30 2.44
C ALA A 214 -1.71 -14.62 2.44
N GLU A 215 -1.06 -15.77 2.48
CA GLU A 215 -1.70 -17.10 2.48
C GLU A 215 -1.05 -17.98 3.54
N LYS A 216 -1.83 -18.39 4.55
CA LYS A 216 -1.39 -19.31 5.60
C LYS A 216 -2.41 -20.45 5.74
N PRO A 217 -1.96 -21.71 5.91
CA PRO A 217 -2.86 -22.83 6.15
C PRO A 217 -3.81 -22.54 7.32
N GLY A 218 -5.12 -22.77 7.11
CA GLY A 218 -6.15 -22.60 8.14
C GLY A 218 -6.48 -21.15 8.52
N VAL A 219 -5.88 -20.14 7.89
CA VAL A 219 -6.17 -18.72 8.15
C VAL A 219 -6.82 -18.09 6.91
N PRO A 220 -8.02 -17.50 7.03
CA PRO A 220 -8.67 -16.88 5.90
C PRO A 220 -7.95 -15.60 5.47
N THR A 221 -7.98 -15.33 4.16
CA THR A 221 -7.49 -14.09 3.57
C THR A 221 -8.57 -13.45 2.73
N TYR A 222 -8.73 -12.14 2.90
CA TYR A 222 -9.68 -11.33 2.17
C TYR A 222 -8.92 -10.32 1.32
N TYR A 223 -9.42 -10.05 0.12
CA TYR A 223 -8.83 -9.12 -0.82
C TYR A 223 -9.79 -7.97 -1.07
N TYR A 224 -9.23 -6.77 -1.17
CA TYR A 224 -10.00 -5.55 -1.27
C TYR A 224 -9.46 -4.63 -2.35
N ARG A 225 -10.39 -3.96 -3.02
CA ARG A 225 -10.11 -2.80 -3.85
C ARG A 225 -10.51 -1.54 -3.11
N ILE A 226 -9.69 -0.49 -3.18
CA ILE A 226 -10.05 0.80 -2.60
C ILE A 226 -11.26 1.37 -3.37
N ASN A 227 -12.28 1.78 -2.64
CA ASN A 227 -13.47 2.42 -3.19
C ASN A 227 -13.21 3.90 -3.49
N GLU A 228 -12.83 4.21 -4.73
CA GLU A 228 -12.52 5.58 -5.13
C GLU A 228 -13.72 6.53 -5.03
N ASP A 229 -14.96 6.03 -5.17
CA ASP A 229 -16.16 6.84 -4.99
C ASP A 229 -16.43 7.18 -3.52
N PHE A 230 -16.09 6.28 -2.61
CA PHE A 230 -16.09 6.58 -1.17
C PHE A 230 -14.98 7.58 -0.81
N VAL A 231 -13.79 7.43 -1.39
CA VAL A 231 -12.64 8.32 -1.16
C VAL A 231 -12.96 9.78 -1.52
N LYS A 232 -13.74 10.05 -2.57
CA LYS A 232 -14.12 11.42 -2.96
C LYS A 232 -14.90 12.18 -1.88
N LYS A 233 -15.61 11.45 -0.99
CA LYS A 233 -16.46 12.03 0.07
C LYS A 233 -15.96 11.80 1.49
N ILE A 234 -14.86 11.05 1.65
CA ILE A 234 -14.41 10.59 2.96
C ILE A 234 -13.86 11.75 3.81
N LYS A 235 -14.25 11.74 5.09
CA LYS A 235 -13.69 12.60 6.14
C LYS A 235 -12.88 11.75 7.12
N ALA A 236 -11.95 12.36 7.85
CA ALA A 236 -11.07 11.63 8.77
C ALA A 236 -11.87 10.82 9.81
N LYS A 237 -13.02 11.34 10.24
CA LYS A 237 -13.94 10.69 11.20
C LYS A 237 -14.67 9.47 10.64
N ASP A 238 -14.68 9.27 9.32
CA ASP A 238 -15.40 8.17 8.68
C ASP A 238 -14.61 6.86 8.73
N VAL A 239 -13.30 6.95 8.99
CA VAL A 239 -12.43 5.81 9.31
C VAL A 239 -12.43 5.63 10.83
N PHE A 240 -13.11 4.59 11.30
CA PHE A 240 -13.31 4.32 12.71
C PHE A 240 -13.29 2.81 13.00
N GLU A 241 -12.99 2.48 14.25
CA GLU A 241 -13.03 1.11 14.79
C GLU A 241 -14.26 1.00 15.71
N ASN A 242 -15.25 0.19 15.33
CA ASN A 242 -16.47 -0.02 16.13
C ASN A 242 -16.41 -1.29 17.00
N SER A 243 -15.37 -2.10 16.89
CA SER A 243 -15.40 -3.49 17.38
C SER A 243 -14.80 -3.73 18.76
N LEU A 244 -14.08 -2.79 19.37
CA LEU A 244 -13.23 -3.15 20.53
C LEU A 244 -13.14 -2.17 21.70
N GLY A 245 -13.93 -1.08 21.73
CA GLY A 245 -13.95 -0.18 22.89
C GLY A 245 -12.57 0.42 23.26
N LYS A 246 -11.61 0.41 22.33
CA LYS A 246 -10.26 0.96 22.50
C LYS A 246 -10.02 2.10 21.51
N PRO A 247 -9.19 3.11 21.86
CA PRO A 247 -8.95 4.25 20.99
C PRO A 247 -8.14 3.87 19.77
N VAL A 248 -8.57 4.34 18.60
CA VAL A 248 -7.74 4.39 17.38
C VAL A 248 -6.78 5.60 17.52
N PHE A 249 -5.51 5.49 17.11
CA PHE A 249 -4.48 6.54 17.33
C PHE A 249 -4.29 7.52 16.16
N LYS A 250 -4.30 8.84 16.43
CA LYS A 250 -4.22 9.86 15.37
C LYS A 250 -2.86 9.81 14.66
N TYR A 251 -2.90 9.70 13.32
CA TYR A 251 -1.68 9.83 12.53
C TYR A 251 -1.27 11.30 12.43
N LYS A 252 0.00 11.58 12.70
CA LYS A 252 0.63 12.85 12.35
C LYS A 252 1.72 12.55 11.32
N LEU A 253 1.64 13.18 10.16
CA LEU A 253 2.68 13.05 9.15
C LEU A 253 4.03 13.45 9.75
N PRO A 254 5.11 12.69 9.47
CA PRO A 254 6.46 13.12 9.82
C PRO A 254 6.73 14.51 9.21
N SER A 255 7.32 15.42 9.99
CA SER A 255 7.86 16.66 9.45
C SER A 255 8.94 16.32 8.42
N ARG A 256 8.77 16.83 7.19
CA ARG A 256 9.74 16.65 6.10
C ARG A 256 11.08 17.28 6.46
#